data_AF-A0A174PQA5-F1
#
_entry.id   AF-A0A174PQA5-F1
#
_cell.length_a   1.000
_cell.length_b   1.000
_cell.length_c   1.000
_cell.angle_alpha   90.00
_cell.angle_beta   90.00
_cell.angle_gamma   90.00
#
_symmetry.space_group_name_H-M   'P 1'
#
loop_
_entity.id
_entity.type
_entity.pdbx_description
1 polymer ?
#
loop_
_entity_poly.entity_id
_entity_poly.type
_entity_poly.pdbx_seq_one_letter_code
_entity_poly.pdbx_strand_id
1 'polypeptide(L)'
;MAQKVDYAALKKGGYMRQKQKGYGSLRLAVVGGNLTAENIKTVAEVAEKYGRGYVHMTSRQGIEIPFIKVEELAEVKEALAKGGVGTGVCGPRVRTVTACQGSEVCPSGCIDTYTLAKELDERYFGRELPHKFKFGVTGCQNNCLKAEENDVGIKGGMNIEYKEDDCISCGVCVKACRQDALKMVDGKIELDAQKCNHCGRCVKSCPVDAWKGTPGYIVSFGGTFGNNIYKGEELLPLIPDKETLFRVTDAAINFFEKNANPSERFRKTLQRVGEEDFRSQLKDAYEGQ
;
A
#
# COMPACT_ATOMS: atom_id res chain seq x y z
N MET A 1 39.90 14.41 -16.27
CA MET A 1 39.67 13.99 -14.86
C MET A 1 38.30 13.34 -14.80
N ALA A 2 38.18 12.08 -14.38
CA ALA A 2 36.87 11.42 -14.32
C ALA A 2 35.99 12.16 -13.31
N GLN A 3 34.88 12.72 -13.77
CA GLN A 3 33.90 13.39 -12.92
C GLN A 3 33.45 12.38 -11.85
N LYS A 4 33.64 12.72 -10.57
CA LYS A 4 33.34 11.81 -9.46
C LYS A 4 31.82 11.65 -9.38
N VAL A 5 31.30 10.57 -9.95
CA VAL A 5 29.87 10.26 -9.96
C VAL A 5 29.34 10.11 -8.53
N ASP A 6 28.39 10.95 -8.14
CA ASP A 6 27.71 10.86 -6.85
C ASP A 6 26.60 9.80 -6.88
N TYR A 7 26.97 8.56 -6.60
CA TYR A 7 26.03 7.44 -6.51
C TYR A 7 24.98 7.58 -5.39
N ALA A 8 25.21 8.41 -4.36
CA ALA A 8 24.23 8.63 -3.31
C ALA A 8 23.08 9.49 -3.84
N ALA A 9 23.39 10.57 -4.59
CA ALA A 9 22.41 11.36 -5.30
C ALA A 9 21.65 10.54 -6.36
N LEU A 10 22.35 9.68 -7.12
CA LEU A 10 21.70 8.83 -8.14
C LEU A 10 20.69 7.83 -7.54
N LYS A 11 20.98 7.27 -6.36
CA LYS A 11 20.03 6.42 -5.63
C LYS A 11 18.74 7.15 -5.28
N LYS A 12 18.81 8.46 -4.99
CA LYS A 12 17.61 9.27 -4.69
C LYS A 12 16.63 9.22 -5.87
N GLY A 13 17.13 9.25 -7.10
CA GLY A 13 16.36 9.15 -8.34
C GLY A 13 16.26 7.74 -8.92
N GLY A 14 16.31 6.70 -8.09
CA GLY A 14 15.96 5.32 -8.50
C GLY A 14 17.08 4.51 -9.14
N TYR A 15 18.26 5.08 -9.35
CA TYR A 15 19.38 4.39 -9.97
C TYR A 15 20.20 3.61 -8.93
N MET A 16 20.15 2.29 -9.00
CA MET A 16 20.87 1.40 -8.11
C MET A 16 22.15 0.90 -8.77
N ARG A 17 23.31 1.18 -8.16
CA ARG A 17 24.59 0.63 -8.61
C ARG A 17 24.52 -0.91 -8.63
N GLN A 18 24.83 -1.49 -9.79
CA GLN A 18 24.90 -2.95 -9.95
C GLN A 18 26.35 -3.46 -9.86
N LYS A 19 26.55 -4.78 -10.05
CA LYS A 19 27.89 -5.40 -9.94
C LYS A 19 28.87 -4.96 -11.04
N GLN A 20 28.38 -4.64 -12.24
CA GLN A 20 29.19 -4.15 -13.36
C GLN A 20 29.52 -2.66 -13.17
N LYS A 21 30.82 -2.32 -13.26
CA LYS A 21 31.31 -0.94 -13.12
C LYS A 21 30.72 -0.06 -14.23
N GLY A 22 30.27 1.14 -13.86
CA GLY A 22 29.64 2.10 -14.79
C GLY A 22 28.17 1.84 -15.08
N TYR A 23 27.61 0.72 -14.61
CA TYR A 23 26.21 0.35 -14.87
C TYR A 23 25.35 0.42 -13.60
N GLY A 24 24.04 0.48 -13.80
CA GLY A 24 23.04 0.40 -12.74
C GLY A 24 21.69 -0.10 -13.22
N SER A 25 20.88 -0.50 -12.24
CA SER A 25 19.48 -0.85 -12.42
C SER A 25 18.63 0.37 -12.13
N LEU A 26 17.91 0.86 -13.15
CA LEU A 26 17.00 2.00 -13.01
C LEU A 26 15.62 1.51 -12.60
N ARG A 27 15.19 1.87 -11.38
CA ARG A 27 13.83 1.62 -10.92
C ARG A 27 12.86 2.66 -11.49
N LEU A 28 11.71 2.19 -11.95
CA LEU A 28 10.61 3.01 -12.45
C LEU A 28 9.56 3.24 -11.34
N ALA A 29 8.86 4.37 -11.40
CA ALA A 29 7.77 4.70 -10.50
C ALA A 29 6.48 4.10 -11.08
N VAL A 30 6.05 2.96 -10.51
CA VAL A 30 4.82 2.27 -10.92
C VAL A 30 3.86 2.24 -9.74
N VAL A 31 2.99 3.24 -9.67
CA VAL A 31 2.04 3.38 -8.56
C VAL A 31 0.96 2.31 -8.68
N GLY A 32 0.80 1.51 -7.62
CA GLY A 32 -0.21 0.46 -7.58
C GLY A 32 0.00 -0.67 -8.59
N GLY A 33 1.20 -0.81 -9.17
CA GLY A 33 1.43 -1.78 -10.25
C GLY A 33 0.66 -1.49 -11.53
N ASN A 34 0.16 -0.26 -11.72
CA ASN A 34 -0.69 0.10 -12.85
C ASN A 34 0.13 0.83 -13.93
N LEU A 35 0.09 0.32 -15.16
CA LEU A 35 0.76 0.87 -16.34
C LEU A 35 -0.20 0.84 -17.52
N THR A 36 -0.17 1.90 -18.32
CA THR A 36 -0.86 1.90 -19.62
C THR A 36 -0.06 1.08 -20.65
N ALA A 37 -0.73 0.68 -21.73
CA ALA A 37 -0.05 0.02 -22.86
C ALA A 37 1.09 0.89 -23.44
N GLU A 38 0.90 2.21 -23.49
CA GLU A 38 1.94 3.14 -23.94
C GLU A 38 3.14 3.15 -22.99
N ASN A 39 2.90 3.17 -21.68
CA ASN A 39 4.00 3.06 -20.71
C ASN A 39 4.80 1.76 -20.92
N ILE A 40 4.12 0.63 -21.13
CA ILE A 40 4.76 -0.67 -21.35
C ILE A 40 5.60 -0.63 -22.63
N LYS A 41 5.07 -0.07 -23.72
CA LYS A 41 5.78 0.10 -24.99
C LYS A 41 7.06 0.93 -24.82
N THR A 42 6.96 2.10 -24.18
CA THR A 42 8.14 2.94 -23.91
C THR A 42 9.17 2.22 -23.06
N VAL A 43 8.74 1.47 -22.03
CA VAL A 43 9.66 0.68 -21.19
C VAL A 43 10.39 -0.38 -22.01
N ALA A 44 9.70 -1.06 -22.93
CA ALA A 44 10.31 -2.04 -23.81
C ALA A 44 11.36 -1.40 -24.73
N GLU A 45 11.01 -0.29 -25.40
CA GLU A 45 11.92 0.45 -26.28
C GLU A 45 13.18 0.94 -25.54
N VAL A 46 13.01 1.49 -24.33
CA VAL A 46 14.12 1.95 -23.49
C VAL A 46 14.98 0.77 -23.03
N ALA A 47 14.37 -0.36 -22.65
CA ALA A 47 15.09 -1.55 -22.23
C ALA A 47 15.90 -2.17 -23.38
N GLU A 48 15.39 -2.15 -24.61
CA GLU A 48 16.11 -2.59 -25.82
C GLU A 48 17.26 -1.65 -26.17
N LYS A 49 17.04 -0.33 -26.16
CA LYS A 49 18.03 0.65 -26.60
C LYS A 49 19.17 0.87 -25.60
N TYR A 50 18.84 1.04 -24.32
CA TYR A 50 19.82 1.44 -23.30
C TYR A 50 20.17 0.31 -22.32
N GLY A 51 19.33 -0.72 -22.25
CA GLY A 51 19.53 -1.89 -21.41
C GLY A 51 20.06 -3.09 -22.21
N ARG A 52 19.40 -4.23 -22.03
CA ARG A 52 19.71 -5.49 -22.74
C ARG A 52 18.46 -6.18 -23.31
N GLY A 53 17.42 -5.42 -23.59
CA GLY A 53 16.15 -5.94 -24.12
C GLY A 53 15.29 -6.71 -23.12
N TYR A 54 15.52 -6.52 -21.80
CA TYR A 54 14.67 -7.12 -20.78
C TYR A 54 14.56 -6.23 -19.54
N VAL A 55 13.51 -6.49 -18.75
CA VAL A 55 13.25 -5.82 -17.48
C VAL A 55 13.09 -6.82 -16.34
N HIS A 56 13.22 -6.35 -15.11
CA HIS A 56 12.89 -7.12 -13.92
C HIS A 56 11.63 -6.57 -13.25
N MET A 57 10.62 -7.44 -13.08
CA MET A 57 9.45 -7.12 -12.27
C MET A 57 9.74 -7.42 -10.80
N THR A 58 9.58 -6.41 -9.96
CA THR A 58 9.91 -6.47 -8.53
C THR A 58 8.75 -7.00 -7.70
N SER A 59 9.03 -7.49 -6.49
CA SER A 59 8.00 -7.88 -5.51
C SER A 59 7.09 -6.72 -5.07
N ARG A 60 7.46 -5.48 -5.38
CA ARG A 60 6.65 -4.28 -5.13
C ARG A 60 5.95 -3.77 -6.39
N GLN A 61 5.61 -4.67 -7.32
CA GLN A 61 4.85 -4.36 -8.53
C GLN A 61 5.50 -3.27 -9.43
N GLY A 62 6.77 -2.95 -9.19
CA GLY A 62 7.54 -2.00 -9.98
C GLY A 62 8.40 -2.70 -11.04
N ILE A 63 8.84 -1.94 -12.02
CA ILE A 63 9.75 -2.38 -13.07
C ILE A 63 11.14 -1.80 -12.83
N GLU A 64 12.17 -2.60 -13.09
CA GLU A 64 13.55 -2.16 -13.13
C GLU A 64 14.18 -2.47 -14.48
N ILE A 65 14.92 -1.52 -15.05
CA ILE A 65 15.71 -1.69 -16.27
C ILE A 65 17.19 -1.83 -15.88
N PRO A 66 17.77 -3.05 -15.92
CA PRO A 66 19.16 -3.27 -15.57
C PRO A 66 20.11 -2.83 -16.70
N PHE A 67 21.40 -2.70 -16.38
CA PHE A 67 22.47 -2.38 -17.35
C PHE A 67 22.35 -1.03 -18.03
N ILE A 68 21.74 -0.03 -17.38
CA ILE A 68 21.83 1.36 -17.83
C ILE A 68 23.22 1.90 -17.49
N LYS A 69 23.91 2.51 -18.44
CA LYS A 69 25.18 3.21 -18.17
C LYS A 69 24.90 4.51 -17.43
N VAL A 70 25.78 4.86 -16.49
CA VAL A 70 25.57 6.05 -15.65
C VAL A 70 25.63 7.34 -16.46
N GLU A 71 26.42 7.36 -17.53
CA GLU A 71 26.59 8.50 -18.44
C GLU A 71 25.33 8.73 -19.31
N GLU A 72 24.56 7.67 -19.58
CA GLU A 72 23.34 7.71 -20.40
C GLU A 72 22.07 7.99 -19.56
N LEU A 73 22.21 8.06 -18.23
CA LEU A 73 21.07 8.11 -17.31
C LEU A 73 20.13 9.32 -17.56
N ALA A 74 20.68 10.47 -17.92
CA ALA A 74 19.87 11.66 -18.21
C ALA A 74 18.99 11.44 -19.45
N GLU A 75 19.57 10.89 -20.52
CA GLU A 75 18.88 10.58 -21.77
C GLU A 75 17.81 9.50 -21.56
N VAL A 76 18.13 8.46 -20.78
CA VAL A 76 17.18 7.39 -20.42
C VAL A 76 15.97 7.95 -19.69
N LYS A 77 16.18 8.87 -18.75
CA LYS A 77 15.08 9.52 -18.01
C LYS A 77 14.19 10.35 -18.93
N GLU A 78 14.78 11.07 -19.87
CA GLU A 78 14.03 11.85 -20.86
C GLU A 78 13.21 10.95 -21.79
N ALA A 79 13.79 9.84 -22.25
CA ALA A 79 13.09 8.86 -23.09
C ALA A 79 11.89 8.22 -22.36
N LEU A 80 12.07 7.83 -21.10
CA LEU A 80 10.97 7.32 -20.27
C LEU A 80 9.88 8.39 -20.03
N ALA A 81 10.27 9.63 -19.77
CA ALA A 81 9.33 10.72 -19.53
C ALA A 81 8.44 11.03 -20.75
N LYS A 82 8.96 10.87 -21.98
CA LYS A 82 8.17 11.02 -23.23
C LYS A 82 7.00 10.05 -23.31
N GLY A 83 7.15 8.85 -22.73
CA GLY A 83 6.08 7.85 -22.60
C GLY A 83 5.29 7.93 -21.30
N GLY A 84 5.43 9.01 -20.52
CA GLY A 84 4.75 9.18 -19.23
C GLY A 84 5.27 8.26 -18.12
N VAL A 85 6.51 7.76 -18.23
CA VAL A 85 7.10 6.83 -17.24
C VAL A 85 8.09 7.58 -16.37
N GLY A 86 7.75 7.73 -15.09
CA GLY A 86 8.63 8.32 -14.08
C GLY A 86 9.67 7.34 -13.53
N THR A 87 10.73 7.88 -12.93
CA THR A 87 11.69 7.07 -12.17
C THR A 87 11.29 6.92 -10.72
N GLY A 88 11.47 5.73 -10.18
CA GLY A 88 11.24 5.42 -8.76
C GLY A 88 12.33 6.00 -7.86
N VAL A 89 12.28 5.62 -6.59
CA VAL A 89 13.26 6.08 -5.59
C VAL A 89 13.88 4.93 -4.80
N CYS A 90 15.09 5.15 -4.30
CA CYS A 90 15.80 4.23 -3.42
C CYS A 90 16.34 4.95 -2.17
N GLY A 91 16.82 4.18 -1.20
CA GLY A 91 17.37 4.75 0.04
C GLY A 91 16.31 5.03 1.13
N PRO A 92 16.64 5.93 2.07
CA PRO A 92 15.87 6.20 3.28
C PRO A 92 14.79 7.26 3.00
N ARG A 93 13.61 6.77 2.57
CA ARG A 93 12.46 7.56 2.12
C ARG A 93 11.23 6.70 1.91
N VAL A 94 10.09 7.34 1.73
CA VAL A 94 8.86 6.68 1.28
C VAL A 94 9.06 6.07 -0.12
N ARG A 95 8.70 4.79 -0.27
CA ARG A 95 8.76 4.05 -1.53
C ARG A 95 7.43 4.16 -2.28
N THR A 96 7.47 3.90 -3.59
CA THR A 96 6.27 3.79 -4.43
C THR A 96 5.21 2.91 -3.77
N VAL A 97 3.98 3.41 -3.76
CA VAL A 97 2.82 2.74 -3.18
C VAL A 97 2.44 1.54 -4.02
N THR A 98 2.17 0.42 -3.37
CA THR A 98 1.70 -0.81 -4.00
C THR A 98 0.22 -1.03 -3.72
N ALA A 99 -0.52 -1.61 -4.68
CA ALA A 99 -1.97 -1.76 -4.62
C ALA A 99 -2.44 -3.05 -5.31
N CYS A 100 -3.53 -3.65 -4.84
CA CYS A 100 -4.26 -4.64 -5.64
C CYS A 100 -5.21 -3.95 -6.64
N GLN A 101 -6.07 -4.72 -7.33
CA GLN A 101 -7.01 -4.16 -8.31
C GLN A 101 -8.24 -3.46 -7.71
N GLY A 102 -8.52 -3.64 -6.42
CA GLY A 102 -9.58 -2.92 -5.72
C GLY A 102 -11.00 -3.23 -6.22
N SER A 103 -11.95 -2.40 -5.83
CA SER A 103 -13.37 -2.52 -6.21
C SER A 103 -13.66 -2.21 -7.68
N GLU A 104 -12.75 -1.53 -8.39
CA GLU A 104 -12.90 -1.21 -9.81
C GLU A 104 -12.94 -2.47 -10.69
N VAL A 105 -12.21 -3.52 -10.30
CA VAL A 105 -12.07 -4.76 -11.09
C VAL A 105 -12.51 -5.99 -10.30
N CYS A 106 -12.17 -6.06 -9.00
CA CYS A 106 -12.38 -7.27 -8.22
C CYS A 106 -13.73 -7.23 -7.48
N PRO A 107 -14.61 -8.24 -7.65
CA PRO A 107 -15.90 -8.28 -6.95
C PRO A 107 -15.74 -8.39 -5.42
N SER A 108 -14.58 -8.81 -4.93
CA SER A 108 -14.29 -8.82 -3.50
C SER A 108 -13.88 -7.45 -2.95
N GLY A 109 -13.46 -6.50 -3.79
CA GLY A 109 -13.00 -5.17 -3.35
C GLY A 109 -14.08 -4.37 -2.62
N CYS A 110 -13.72 -3.79 -1.48
CA CYS A 110 -14.56 -2.89 -0.70
C CYS A 110 -14.21 -1.41 -0.95
N ILE A 111 -12.99 -1.12 -1.41
CA ILE A 111 -12.51 0.23 -1.70
C ILE A 111 -11.82 0.26 -3.08
N ASP A 112 -11.81 1.43 -3.70
CA ASP A 112 -10.95 1.72 -4.84
C ASP A 112 -9.51 1.90 -4.35
N THR A 113 -8.68 0.89 -4.64
CA THR A 113 -7.28 0.89 -4.21
C THR A 113 -6.37 1.67 -5.13
N TYR A 114 -6.74 1.86 -6.40
CA TYR A 114 -5.90 2.55 -7.37
C TYR A 114 -5.91 4.06 -7.14
N THR A 115 -7.09 4.63 -6.97
CA THR A 115 -7.22 6.06 -6.64
C THR A 115 -6.54 6.35 -5.31
N LEU A 116 -6.78 5.53 -4.29
CA LEU A 116 -6.12 5.69 -3.00
C LEU A 116 -4.59 5.56 -3.11
N ALA A 117 -4.08 4.63 -3.91
CA ALA A 117 -2.63 4.49 -4.08
C ALA A 117 -2.00 5.73 -4.74
N LYS A 118 -2.67 6.35 -5.71
CA LYS A 118 -2.23 7.61 -6.33
C LYS A 118 -2.23 8.76 -5.32
N GLU A 119 -3.30 8.94 -4.56
CA GLU A 119 -3.40 9.99 -3.53
C GLU A 119 -2.29 9.84 -2.46
N LEU A 120 -2.01 8.61 -2.02
CA LEU A 120 -0.92 8.32 -1.09
C LEU A 120 0.46 8.59 -1.71
N ASP A 121 0.65 8.25 -2.99
CA ASP A 121 1.91 8.48 -3.70
C ASP A 121 2.14 9.99 -3.90
N GLU A 122 1.13 10.74 -4.36
CA GLU A 122 1.16 12.20 -4.48
C GLU A 122 1.49 12.89 -3.15
N ARG A 123 0.97 12.37 -2.04
CA ARG A 123 1.17 12.97 -0.71
C ARG A 123 2.53 12.67 -0.09
N TYR A 124 3.08 11.48 -0.31
CA TYR A 124 4.21 10.98 0.48
C TYR A 124 5.42 10.52 -0.31
N PHE A 125 5.29 10.22 -1.61
CA PHE A 125 6.34 9.61 -2.39
C PHE A 125 7.64 10.44 -2.34
N GLY A 126 8.76 9.77 -2.06
CA GLY A 126 10.06 10.41 -2.03
C GLY A 126 10.37 11.24 -0.78
N ARG A 127 9.42 11.44 0.16
CA ARG A 127 9.68 12.09 1.46
C ARG A 127 10.86 11.41 2.15
N GLU A 128 11.90 12.20 2.44
CA GLU A 128 13.09 11.70 3.12
C GLU A 128 12.74 11.34 4.57
N LEU A 129 13.22 10.19 5.02
CA LEU A 129 12.94 9.64 6.35
C LEU A 129 14.20 8.96 6.88
N PRO A 130 14.32 8.64 8.18
CA PRO A 130 15.51 7.98 8.74
C PRO A 130 15.85 6.62 8.10
N HIS A 131 14.85 5.93 7.53
CA HIS A 131 15.05 4.77 6.66
C HIS A 131 13.87 4.60 5.68
N LYS A 132 13.88 3.53 4.87
CA LYS A 132 12.80 3.21 3.92
C LYS A 132 11.46 3.00 4.65
N PHE A 133 10.40 3.61 4.11
CA PHE A 133 9.03 3.49 4.58
C PHE A 133 8.14 3.05 3.40
N LYS A 134 7.24 2.10 3.63
CA LYS A 134 6.45 1.46 2.58
C LYS A 134 4.96 1.50 2.92
N PHE A 135 4.17 1.75 1.89
CA PHE A 135 2.72 1.59 1.91
C PHE A 135 2.30 0.34 1.13
N GLY A 136 1.25 -0.33 1.58
CA GLY A 136 0.57 -1.38 0.82
C GLY A 136 -0.93 -1.29 0.96
N VAL A 137 -1.64 -1.20 -0.16
CA VAL A 137 -3.10 -1.04 -0.21
C VAL A 137 -3.77 -2.28 -0.80
N THR A 138 -4.74 -2.85 -0.09
CA THR A 138 -5.56 -3.95 -0.62
C THR A 138 -7.04 -3.67 -0.40
N GLY A 139 -7.88 -4.11 -1.33
CA GLY A 139 -9.28 -3.70 -1.36
C GLY A 139 -10.18 -4.45 -0.39
N CYS A 140 -9.71 -5.58 0.17
CA CYS A 140 -10.53 -6.44 1.02
C CYS A 140 -9.67 -7.38 1.89
N GLN A 141 -10.35 -8.17 2.72
CA GLN A 141 -9.72 -9.12 3.64
C GLN A 141 -8.99 -10.30 2.97
N ASN A 142 -9.16 -10.56 1.67
CA ASN A 142 -8.35 -11.57 0.97
C ASN A 142 -6.86 -11.20 0.93
N ASN A 143 -6.56 -9.91 1.04
CA ASN A 143 -5.20 -9.40 1.25
C ASN A 143 -4.18 -9.90 0.20
N CYS A 144 -4.51 -9.71 -1.08
CA CYS A 144 -3.66 -10.15 -2.21
C CYS A 144 -2.29 -9.45 -2.23
N LEU A 145 -2.20 -8.24 -1.67
CA LEU A 145 -0.95 -7.47 -1.61
C LEU A 145 -0.12 -7.74 -0.34
N LYS A 146 -0.70 -8.38 0.68
CA LYS A 146 -0.05 -8.53 2.00
C LYS A 146 0.24 -7.17 2.64
N ALA A 147 -0.82 -6.42 2.92
CA ALA A 147 -0.76 -5.06 3.43
C ALA A 147 0.12 -4.95 4.69
N GLU A 148 0.01 -5.90 5.62
CA GLU A 148 0.71 -5.97 6.90
C GLU A 148 2.23 -6.22 6.77
N GLU A 149 2.75 -6.47 5.56
CA GLU A 149 4.20 -6.55 5.31
C GLU A 149 4.85 -5.16 5.19
N ASN A 150 4.03 -4.11 5.16
CA ASN A 150 4.41 -2.73 4.91
C ASN A 150 4.43 -1.91 6.21
N ASP A 151 5.22 -0.83 6.22
CA ASP A 151 5.32 0.03 7.40
C ASP A 151 3.94 0.64 7.75
N VAL A 152 3.12 0.95 6.73
CA VAL A 152 1.67 1.16 6.84
C VAL A 152 0.96 0.30 5.80
N GLY A 153 0.09 -0.60 6.28
CA GLY A 153 -0.78 -1.44 5.46
C GLY A 153 -2.23 -0.97 5.55
N ILE A 154 -2.92 -0.87 4.42
CA ILE A 154 -4.32 -0.44 4.34
C ILE A 154 -5.13 -1.54 3.68
N LYS A 155 -6.16 -2.03 4.35
CA LYS A 155 -7.16 -2.94 3.78
C LYS A 155 -8.51 -2.27 3.69
N GLY A 156 -9.25 -2.53 2.61
CA GLY A 156 -10.66 -2.19 2.54
C GLY A 156 -11.49 -3.07 3.47
N GLY A 157 -12.41 -2.43 4.19
CA GLY A 157 -13.47 -3.07 4.96
C GLY A 157 -14.81 -2.37 4.69
N MET A 158 -15.86 -2.88 5.32
CA MET A 158 -17.17 -2.22 5.36
C MET A 158 -17.65 -2.12 6.80
N ASN A 159 -18.15 -0.95 7.18
CA ASN A 159 -19.11 -0.86 8.26
C ASN A 159 -20.45 -1.42 7.74
N ILE A 160 -21.09 -2.29 8.52
CA ILE A 160 -22.31 -2.99 8.09
C ILE A 160 -23.48 -2.67 9.01
N GLU A 161 -24.64 -2.46 8.43
CA GLU A 161 -25.89 -2.18 9.12
C GLU A 161 -26.96 -3.15 8.59
N TYR A 162 -27.64 -3.85 9.51
CA TYR A 162 -28.69 -4.80 9.19
C TYR A 162 -30.06 -4.13 9.29
N LYS A 163 -30.84 -4.19 8.22
CA LYS A 163 -32.21 -3.72 8.17
C LYS A 163 -33.14 -4.92 8.25
N GLU A 164 -33.73 -5.10 9.42
CA GLU A 164 -34.59 -6.25 9.69
C GLU A 164 -35.85 -6.25 8.80
N ASP A 165 -36.45 -5.07 8.59
CA ASP A 165 -37.70 -4.92 7.82
C ASP A 165 -37.57 -5.34 6.36
N ASP A 166 -36.37 -5.22 5.78
CA ASP A 166 -36.08 -5.60 4.39
C ASP A 166 -35.73 -7.10 4.28
N CYS A 167 -35.56 -7.81 5.40
CA CYS A 167 -35.01 -9.17 5.42
C CYS A 167 -36.07 -10.26 5.19
N ILE A 168 -35.88 -11.07 4.16
CA ILE A 168 -36.72 -12.25 3.86
C ILE A 168 -36.27 -13.54 4.57
N SER A 169 -35.36 -13.46 5.55
CA SER A 169 -34.91 -14.59 6.37
C SER A 169 -34.31 -15.79 5.59
N CYS A 170 -33.77 -15.57 4.39
CA CYS A 170 -33.27 -16.65 3.52
C CYS A 170 -31.96 -17.32 4.00
N GLY A 171 -31.23 -16.71 4.95
CA GLY A 171 -29.98 -17.26 5.51
C GLY A 171 -28.76 -17.25 4.59
N VAL A 172 -28.83 -16.61 3.41
CA VAL A 172 -27.70 -16.53 2.46
C VAL A 172 -26.48 -15.82 3.09
N CYS A 173 -26.69 -14.72 3.82
CA CYS A 173 -25.61 -14.00 4.49
C CYS A 173 -24.90 -14.85 5.55
N VAL A 174 -25.63 -15.71 6.28
CA VAL A 174 -25.07 -16.65 7.26
C VAL A 174 -24.14 -17.64 6.57
N LYS A 175 -24.58 -18.25 5.46
CA LYS A 175 -23.75 -19.17 4.65
C LYS A 175 -22.54 -18.48 4.01
N ALA A 176 -22.65 -17.20 3.67
CA ALA A 176 -21.57 -16.41 3.08
C ALA A 176 -20.51 -15.98 4.12
N CYS A 177 -20.86 -15.93 5.41
CA CYS A 177 -19.99 -15.47 6.47
C CYS A 177 -18.91 -16.52 6.79
N ARG A 178 -17.64 -16.19 6.54
CA ARG A 178 -16.50 -17.08 6.82
C ARG A 178 -15.91 -16.93 8.22
N GLN A 179 -16.50 -16.07 9.05
CA GLN A 179 -16.02 -15.79 10.41
C GLN A 179 -17.00 -16.29 11.47
N ASP A 180 -18.08 -16.96 11.06
CA ASP A 180 -19.16 -17.40 11.95
C ASP A 180 -19.72 -16.27 12.82
N ALA A 181 -19.70 -15.04 12.26
CA ALA A 181 -20.16 -13.82 12.90
C ALA A 181 -21.68 -13.61 12.75
N LEU A 182 -22.35 -14.38 11.88
CA LEU A 182 -23.79 -14.26 11.63
C LEU A 182 -24.49 -15.56 12.01
N LYS A 183 -25.63 -15.46 12.70
CA LYS A 183 -26.48 -16.59 13.05
C LYS A 183 -27.94 -16.28 12.76
N MET A 184 -28.72 -17.32 12.48
CA MET A 184 -30.18 -17.22 12.37
C MET A 184 -30.79 -17.61 13.72
N VAL A 185 -31.55 -16.69 14.34
CA VAL A 185 -32.26 -16.91 15.61
C VAL A 185 -33.68 -16.37 15.43
N ASP A 186 -34.68 -17.23 15.61
CA ASP A 186 -36.10 -16.88 15.50
C ASP A 186 -36.48 -16.14 14.20
N GLY A 187 -35.88 -16.55 13.08
CA GLY A 187 -36.09 -15.92 11.77
C GLY A 187 -35.32 -14.61 11.58
N LYS A 188 -34.57 -14.13 12.56
CA LYS A 188 -33.75 -12.92 12.48
C LYS A 188 -32.28 -13.25 12.36
N ILE A 189 -31.52 -12.31 11.81
CA ILE A 189 -30.06 -12.43 11.75
C ILE A 189 -29.44 -11.70 12.94
N GLU A 190 -28.70 -12.44 13.76
CA GLU A 190 -27.86 -11.88 14.82
C GLU A 190 -26.41 -11.74 14.35
N LEU A 191 -25.80 -10.58 14.62
CA LEU A 191 -24.40 -10.28 14.31
C LEU A 191 -23.55 -10.24 15.58
N ASP A 192 -22.54 -11.11 15.64
CA ASP A 192 -21.44 -11.04 16.60
C ASP A 192 -20.35 -10.11 16.05
N ALA A 193 -20.35 -8.86 16.51
CA ALA A 193 -19.42 -7.83 16.07
C ALA A 193 -17.94 -8.18 16.38
N GLN A 194 -17.67 -8.99 17.41
CA GLN A 194 -16.29 -9.35 17.79
C GLN A 194 -15.65 -10.33 16.80
N LYS A 195 -16.48 -11.12 16.10
CA LYS A 195 -16.02 -12.05 15.06
C LYS A 195 -16.01 -11.44 13.67
N CYS A 196 -16.75 -10.36 13.46
CA CYS A 196 -16.83 -9.71 12.16
C CYS A 196 -15.46 -9.11 11.78
N ASN A 197 -14.98 -9.44 10.58
CA ASN A 197 -13.74 -8.86 10.03
C ASN A 197 -13.99 -7.79 8.96
N HIS A 198 -15.22 -7.25 8.90
CA HIS A 198 -15.61 -6.20 7.96
C HIS A 198 -15.44 -6.56 6.47
N CYS A 199 -15.45 -7.85 6.10
CA CYS A 199 -15.27 -8.27 4.70
C CYS A 199 -16.42 -7.92 3.74
N GLY A 200 -17.57 -7.46 4.25
CA GLY A 200 -18.71 -7.06 3.43
C GLY A 200 -19.41 -8.20 2.67
N ARG A 201 -19.11 -9.47 2.97
CA ARG A 201 -19.73 -10.62 2.28
C ARG A 201 -21.23 -10.66 2.46
N CYS A 202 -21.73 -10.33 3.66
CA CYS A 202 -23.16 -10.26 3.93
C CYS A 202 -23.88 -9.27 2.99
N VAL A 203 -23.33 -8.05 2.86
CA VAL A 203 -23.79 -7.00 1.94
C VAL A 203 -23.84 -7.53 0.51
N LYS A 204 -22.72 -8.05 0.01
CA LYS A 204 -22.60 -8.51 -1.39
C LYS A 204 -23.44 -9.74 -1.74
N SER A 205 -23.81 -10.54 -0.73
CA SER A 205 -24.56 -11.78 -0.92
C SER A 205 -26.07 -11.62 -0.72
N CYS A 206 -26.51 -10.49 -0.16
CA CYS A 206 -27.91 -10.31 0.18
C CYS A 206 -28.74 -10.11 -1.11
N PRO A 207 -29.75 -10.96 -1.38
CA PRO A 207 -30.55 -10.84 -2.60
C PRO A 207 -31.57 -9.69 -2.56
N VAL A 208 -31.79 -9.10 -1.38
CA VAL A 208 -32.82 -8.07 -1.13
C VAL A 208 -32.22 -6.81 -0.47
N ASP A 209 -30.89 -6.68 -0.47
CA ASP A 209 -30.18 -5.51 0.06
C ASP A 209 -30.52 -5.12 1.52
N ALA A 210 -30.94 -6.09 2.34
CA ALA A 210 -31.19 -5.92 3.78
C ALA A 210 -29.91 -5.61 4.60
N TRP A 211 -28.73 -5.66 3.97
CA TRP A 211 -27.45 -5.25 4.55
C TRP A 211 -26.94 -4.01 3.85
N LYS A 212 -26.85 -2.90 4.57
CA LYS A 212 -26.19 -1.69 4.08
C LYS A 212 -24.70 -1.74 4.44
N GLY A 213 -23.84 -1.59 3.45
CA GLY A 213 -22.39 -1.54 3.63
C GLY A 213 -21.81 -0.17 3.29
N THR A 214 -21.11 0.44 4.24
CA THR A 214 -20.34 1.67 3.99
C THR A 214 -18.84 1.32 3.96
N PRO A 215 -18.13 1.54 2.84
CA PRO A 215 -16.69 1.30 2.76
C PRO A 215 -15.89 2.05 3.83
N GLY A 216 -14.80 1.45 4.27
CA GLY A 216 -13.84 2.05 5.19
C GLY A 216 -12.47 1.37 5.12
N TYR A 217 -11.55 1.78 5.99
CA TYR A 217 -10.14 1.38 5.97
C TYR A 217 -9.73 0.71 7.28
N ILE A 218 -9.18 -0.49 7.19
CA ILE A 218 -8.50 -1.18 8.28
C ILE A 218 -7.02 -0.95 8.10
N VAL A 219 -6.37 -0.31 9.07
CA VAL A 219 -4.98 0.12 8.95
C VAL A 219 -4.09 -0.63 9.94
N SER A 220 -3.01 -1.18 9.41
CA SER A 220 -1.97 -1.87 10.18
C SER A 220 -0.65 -1.11 10.15
N PHE A 221 0.11 -1.13 11.25
CA PHE A 221 1.34 -0.36 11.41
C PHE A 221 2.53 -1.24 11.76
N GLY A 222 3.72 -0.85 11.30
CA GLY A 222 4.99 -1.46 11.71
C GLY A 222 5.32 -2.79 11.01
N GLY A 223 4.71 -3.08 9.86
CA GLY A 223 5.06 -4.26 9.08
C GLY A 223 6.50 -4.22 8.54
N THR A 224 7.21 -5.33 8.63
CA THR A 224 8.51 -5.49 7.99
C THR A 224 8.78 -6.93 7.61
N PHE A 225 9.07 -7.17 6.34
CA PHE A 225 9.46 -8.47 5.81
C PHE A 225 10.85 -8.37 5.18
N GLY A 226 11.86 -8.89 5.88
CA GLY A 226 13.28 -8.86 5.54
C GLY A 226 14.04 -9.79 6.49
N ASN A 227 15.25 -9.41 6.94
CA ASN A 227 16.02 -10.22 7.90
C ASN A 227 15.24 -10.53 9.19
N ASN A 228 14.40 -9.60 9.63
CA ASN A 228 13.43 -9.82 10.70
C ASN A 228 12.03 -9.61 10.14
N ILE A 229 11.13 -10.52 10.47
CA ILE A 229 9.73 -10.50 10.06
C ILE A 229 8.88 -10.03 11.22
N TYR A 230 8.10 -8.98 10.98
CA TYR A 230 7.06 -8.51 11.87
C TYR A 230 5.83 -8.21 11.02
N LYS A 231 4.70 -8.82 11.40
CA LYS A 231 3.40 -8.51 10.82
C LYS A 231 2.91 -7.18 11.42
N GLY A 232 2.44 -6.27 10.58
CA GLY A 232 1.83 -5.03 11.02
C GLY A 232 0.61 -5.29 11.94
N GLU A 233 0.42 -4.40 12.90
CA GLU A 233 -0.63 -4.50 13.91
C GLU A 233 -1.74 -3.49 13.65
N GLU A 234 -2.99 -3.94 13.77
CA GLU A 234 -4.18 -3.10 13.64
C GLU A 234 -4.43 -2.46 15.02
N LEU A 235 -4.22 -1.14 15.10
CA LEU A 235 -4.20 -0.38 16.37
C LEU A 235 -5.42 0.52 16.56
N LEU A 236 -6.23 0.67 15.51
CA LEU A 236 -7.39 1.54 15.44
C LEU A 236 -8.60 0.74 14.92
N PRO A 237 -9.84 1.15 15.27
CA PRO A 237 -11.03 0.61 14.63
C PRO A 237 -11.08 0.97 13.14
N LEU A 238 -12.11 0.46 12.44
CA LEU A 238 -12.37 0.79 11.04
C LEU A 238 -12.44 2.32 10.85
N ILE A 239 -11.57 2.86 10.00
CA ILE A 239 -11.54 4.27 9.64
C ILE A 239 -12.61 4.55 8.57
N PRO A 240 -13.57 5.45 8.80
CA PRO A 240 -14.73 5.60 7.92
C PRO A 240 -14.46 6.43 6.66
N ASP A 241 -13.44 7.30 6.68
CA ASP A 241 -13.21 8.29 5.62
C ASP A 241 -11.72 8.50 5.32
N LYS A 242 -11.43 9.11 4.15
CA LYS A 242 -10.06 9.35 3.69
C LYS A 242 -9.33 10.42 4.51
N GLU A 243 -10.05 11.42 5.01
CA GLU A 243 -9.43 12.51 5.77
C GLU A 243 -8.83 11.96 7.07
N THR A 244 -9.60 11.17 7.80
CA THR A 244 -9.14 10.45 8.99
C THR A 244 -8.01 9.48 8.66
N LEU A 245 -8.09 8.74 7.55
CA LEU A 245 -7.00 7.85 7.09
C LEU A 245 -5.69 8.63 6.89
N PHE A 246 -5.77 9.80 6.27
CA PHE A 246 -4.63 10.66 6.01
C PHE A 246 -4.04 11.26 7.28
N ARG A 247 -4.87 11.74 8.23
CA ARG A 247 -4.39 12.21 9.55
C ARG A 247 -3.66 11.11 10.32
N VAL A 248 -4.24 9.91 10.38
CA VAL A 248 -3.64 8.74 11.03
C VAL A 248 -2.33 8.33 10.36
N THR A 249 -2.28 8.40 9.03
CA THR A 249 -1.05 8.10 8.28
C THR A 249 0.05 9.14 8.55
N ASP A 250 -0.30 10.43 8.64
CA ASP A 250 0.65 11.48 9.02
C ASP A 250 1.23 11.26 10.39
N ALA A 251 0.39 10.90 11.37
CA ALA A 251 0.84 10.59 12.72
C ALA A 251 1.91 9.49 12.70
N ALA A 252 1.71 8.42 11.93
CA ALA A 252 2.70 7.35 11.78
C ALA A 252 4.01 7.81 11.12
N ILE A 253 3.95 8.59 10.05
CA ILE A 253 5.16 9.10 9.38
C ILE A 253 5.90 10.08 10.29
N ASN A 254 5.21 11.03 10.90
CA ASN A 254 5.78 12.05 11.76
C ASN A 254 6.41 11.43 13.02
N PHE A 255 5.74 10.44 13.60
CA PHE A 255 6.31 9.66 14.70
C PHE A 255 7.61 8.98 14.29
N PHE A 256 7.63 8.33 13.12
CA PHE A 256 8.84 7.68 12.62
C PHE A 256 9.97 8.68 12.36
N GLU A 257 9.67 9.80 11.70
CA GLU A 257 10.64 10.85 11.41
C GLU A 257 11.27 11.44 12.67
N LYS A 258 10.45 11.73 13.69
CA LYS A 258 10.89 12.33 14.95
C LYS A 258 11.72 11.38 15.80
N ASN A 259 11.37 10.09 15.83
CA ASN A 259 11.87 9.17 16.84
C ASN A 259 12.92 8.18 16.32
N ALA A 260 13.01 7.93 15.02
CA ALA A 260 13.88 6.88 14.48
C ALA A 260 15.34 7.29 14.38
N ASN A 261 16.23 6.36 14.73
CA ASN A 261 17.65 6.52 14.48
C ASN A 261 17.97 6.35 12.98
N PRO A 262 19.08 6.91 12.47
CA PRO A 262 19.50 6.65 11.10
C PRO A 262 19.61 5.16 10.80
N SER A 263 19.02 4.74 9.68
CA SER A 263 18.95 3.34 9.24
C SER A 263 18.05 2.40 10.07
N GLU A 264 17.26 2.93 10.99
CA GLU A 264 16.28 2.15 11.76
C GLU A 264 14.94 2.00 11.00
N ARG A 265 14.34 0.80 11.02
CA ARG A 265 13.00 0.58 10.45
C ARG A 265 11.93 0.99 11.44
N PHE A 266 10.76 1.39 10.92
CA PHE A 266 9.64 1.84 11.75
C PHE A 266 9.29 0.88 12.89
N ARG A 267 9.20 -0.43 12.63
CA ARG A 267 8.98 -1.42 13.69
C ARG A 267 10.03 -1.40 14.79
N LYS A 268 11.31 -1.27 14.42
CA LYS A 268 12.41 -1.22 15.40
C LYS A 268 12.34 0.05 16.23
N THR A 269 11.95 1.17 15.62
CA THR A 269 11.68 2.41 16.35
C THR A 269 10.60 2.20 17.39
N LEU A 270 9.44 1.64 17.02
CA LEU A 270 8.35 1.32 17.94
C LEU A 270 8.79 0.41 19.10
N GLN A 271 9.56 -0.64 18.81
CA GLN A 271 10.08 -1.55 19.84
C GLN A 271 11.06 -0.88 20.82
N ARG A 272 11.84 0.11 20.34
CA ARG A 272 12.84 0.79 21.15
C ARG A 272 12.25 1.88 22.03
N VAL A 273 11.33 2.68 21.48
CA VAL A 273 10.75 3.83 22.20
C VAL A 273 9.49 3.47 22.98
N GLY A 274 8.92 2.28 22.73
CA GLY A 274 7.61 1.88 23.24
C GLY A 274 6.48 2.30 22.32
N GLU A 275 5.33 1.64 22.45
CA GLU A 275 4.16 1.88 21.60
C GLU A 275 3.10 2.78 22.26
N GLU A 276 3.24 3.13 23.55
CA GLU A 276 2.22 3.89 24.29
C GLU A 276 1.99 5.29 23.69
N ASP A 277 3.08 6.06 23.51
CA ASP A 277 3.03 7.38 22.88
C ASP A 277 2.50 7.29 21.43
N PHE A 278 2.93 6.27 20.68
CA PHE A 278 2.44 6.06 19.32
C PHE A 278 0.94 5.78 19.28
N ARG A 279 0.44 4.91 20.17
CA ARG A 279 -1.00 4.58 20.27
C ARG A 279 -1.82 5.82 20.66
N SER A 280 -1.30 6.65 21.56
CA SER A 280 -1.94 7.92 21.91
C SER A 280 -2.05 8.83 20.69
N GLN A 281 -0.95 9.09 19.98
CA GLN A 281 -0.95 9.95 18.80
C GLN A 281 -1.86 9.42 17.67
N LEU A 282 -1.92 8.11 17.48
CA LEU A 282 -2.85 7.50 16.53
C LEU A 282 -4.32 7.72 16.92
N LYS A 283 -4.62 7.61 18.21
CA LYS A 283 -5.98 7.84 18.74
C LYS A 283 -6.39 9.29 18.57
N ASP A 284 -5.51 10.24 18.93
CA ASP A 284 -5.76 11.67 18.77
C ASP A 284 -6.01 12.01 17.29
N ALA A 285 -5.17 11.49 16.38
CA ALA A 285 -5.34 11.67 14.94
C ALA A 285 -6.64 11.05 14.39
N TYR A 286 -7.07 9.92 14.94
CA TYR A 286 -8.35 9.27 14.61
C TYR A 286 -9.53 10.13 15.07
N GLU A 287 -9.48 10.67 16.29
CA GLU A 287 -10.52 11.52 16.87
C GLU A 287 -10.53 12.96 16.31
N GLY A 288 -9.46 13.36 15.60
CA GLY A 288 -9.33 14.69 15.01
C GLY A 288 -8.87 15.76 16.00
N GLN A 289 -8.12 15.35 17.03
CA GLN A 289 -7.56 16.22 18.08
C GLN A 289 -6.12 16.67 17.76
#